data_AF-K1VAU3-F1
#
_entry.id   AF-K1VAU3-F1
#
_cell.length_a   1.000
_cell.length_b   1.000
_cell.length_c   1.000
_cell.angle_alpha   90.00
_cell.angle_beta   90.00
_cell.angle_gamma   90.00
#
_symmetry.space_group_name_H-M   'P 1'
#
loop_
_entity.id
_entity.type
_entity.pdbx_description
1 polymer ?
#
loop_
_entity_poly.entity_id
_entity_poly.type
_entity_poly.pdbx_seq_one_letter_code
_entity_poly.pdbx_strand_id
1 'polypeptide(L)'
;MTMETIFLIVLAAFNVWTIYFYNKLLLEVANDKEKEKKPPIDPMALVGKSLFKVSQLRKKEETEQKQTESMSVSDNDVTFDDSPKSTARISDEQLDDVFTNVRIEDIGVKYSDNKKDSDVPQAKGSSFEDIDAAVNTIKAPKATDKEKRHAGKVFHEMDGNQFYEKFMEN
;
A
#
# COMPACT_ATOMS: atom_id res chain seq x y z
N MET A 1 44.01 42.97 13.25
CA MET A 1 43.17 42.02 12.48
C MET A 1 42.18 42.83 11.67
N THR A 2 42.09 42.62 10.37
CA THR A 2 41.08 43.25 9.51
C THR A 2 39.73 42.54 9.69
N MET A 3 38.61 43.22 9.43
CA MET A 3 37.26 42.62 9.55
C MET A 3 37.12 41.33 8.73
N GLU A 4 37.79 41.26 7.58
CA GLU A 4 37.87 40.07 6.73
C GLU A 4 38.56 38.89 7.44
N THR A 5 39.68 39.13 8.11
CA THR A 5 40.36 38.06 8.89
C THR A 5 39.49 37.54 10.04
N ILE A 6 38.71 38.42 10.69
CA ILE A 6 37.76 38.00 11.74
C ILE A 6 36.65 37.15 11.14
N PHE A 7 36.08 37.58 10.01
CA PHE A 7 35.03 36.84 9.31
C PHE A 7 35.50 35.44 8.88
N LEU A 8 36.71 35.32 8.33
CA LEU A 8 37.28 34.03 7.93
C LEU A 8 37.53 33.10 9.13
N ILE A 9 37.97 33.64 10.26
CA ILE A 9 38.17 32.87 11.50
C ILE A 9 36.82 32.37 12.04
N VAL A 10 35.79 33.22 12.06
CA VAL A 10 34.44 32.84 12.49
C VAL A 10 33.84 31.78 11.56
N LEU A 11 33.99 31.95 10.25
CA LEU A 11 33.55 30.97 9.25
C LEU A 11 34.26 29.61 9.45
N ALA A 12 35.58 29.61 9.66
CA ALA A 12 36.33 28.38 9.90
C ALA A 12 35.90 27.70 11.21
N ALA A 13 35.72 28.46 12.30
CA ALA A 13 35.23 27.94 13.57
C ALA A 13 33.82 27.36 13.46
N PHE A 14 32.91 28.03 12.72
CA PHE A 14 31.57 27.54 12.46
C PHE A 14 31.59 26.23 11.68
N ASN A 15 32.40 26.13 10.61
CA ASN A 15 32.54 24.90 9.84
C ASN A 15 33.04 23.73 10.70
N VAL A 16 34.09 23.94 11.51
CA VAL A 16 34.61 22.90 12.43
C VAL A 16 33.53 22.47 13.43
N TRP A 17 32.78 23.42 13.99
CA TRP A 17 31.70 23.14 14.93
C TRP A 17 30.56 22.36 14.28
N THR A 18 30.16 22.70 13.06
CA THR A 18 29.11 21.96 12.34
C THR A 18 29.51 20.52 12.03
N ILE A 19 30.76 20.27 11.62
CA ILE A 19 31.27 18.92 11.39
C ILE A 19 31.28 18.10 12.70
N TYR A 20 31.75 18.70 13.79
CA TYR A 20 31.72 18.07 15.11
C TYR A 20 30.29 17.72 15.54
N PHE A 21 29.34 18.65 15.38
CA PHE A 21 27.94 18.46 15.72
C PHE A 21 27.31 17.33 14.89
N TYR A 22 27.56 17.28 13.59
CA TYR A 22 27.03 16.25 12.70
C TYR A 22 27.57 14.86 13.05
N ASN A 23 28.88 14.77 13.36
CA ASN A 23 29.49 13.52 13.82
C ASN A 23 28.94 13.05 15.17
N LYS A 24 28.66 13.97 16.09
CA LYS A 24 28.03 13.65 17.38
C LYS A 24 26.62 13.09 17.17
N LEU A 25 25.81 13.69 16.29
CA LEU A 25 24.48 13.18 15.95
C LEU A 25 24.54 11.80 15.30
N LEU A 26 25.48 11.57 14.37
CA LEU A 26 25.66 10.25 13.75
C LEU A 26 26.04 9.18 14.78
N LEU A 27 26.89 9.52 15.75
CA LEU A 27 27.29 8.61 16.81
C LEU A 27 26.14 8.29 17.77
N GLU A 28 25.30 9.28 18.09
CA GLU A 28 24.10 9.09 18.92
C GLU A 28 23.09 8.17 18.23
N VAL A 29 22.81 8.41 16.95
CA VAL A 29 21.95 7.53 16.12
C VAL A 29 22.52 6.11 16.00
N ALA A 30 23.84 5.95 15.90
CA ALA A 30 24.48 4.64 15.87
C ALA A 30 24.36 3.91 17.22
N ASN A 31 24.59 4.61 18.33
CA ASN A 31 24.49 4.05 19.68
C ASN A 31 23.05 3.67 20.07
N ASP A 32 22.05 4.40 19.59
CA ASP A 32 20.65 4.07 19.83
C ASP A 32 20.22 2.80 19.07
N LYS A 33 20.77 2.57 17.87
CA LYS A 33 20.54 1.34 17.10
C LYS A 33 21.17 0.10 17.75
N GLU A 34 22.30 0.24 18.45
CA GLU A 34 22.90 -0.88 19.19
C GLU A 34 22.15 -1.22 20.50
N LYS A 35 21.37 -0.28 21.05
CA LYS A 35 20.58 -0.49 22.26
C LYS A 35 19.20 -1.12 22.00
N GLU A 36 18.71 -1.13 20.76
CA GLU A 36 17.60 -2.02 20.36
C GLU A 36 18.09 -3.47 20.22
N LYS A 37 18.51 -4.08 21.33
CA LYS A 37 18.49 -5.54 21.43
C LYS A 37 17.02 -5.97 21.41
N LYS A 38 16.55 -6.38 20.24
CA LYS A 38 15.29 -7.10 20.09
C LYS A 38 15.25 -8.22 21.15
N PRO A 39 14.20 -8.31 21.98
CA PRO A 39 14.05 -9.46 22.86
C PRO A 39 14.06 -10.73 21.98
N PRO A 40 14.63 -11.86 22.44
CA PRO A 40 14.49 -13.12 21.74
C PRO A 40 12.99 -13.41 21.59
N ILE A 41 12.46 -13.24 20.38
CA ILE A 41 11.08 -13.57 20.09
C ILE A 41 11.03 -15.10 20.08
N ASP A 42 10.39 -15.67 21.10
CA ASP A 42 10.08 -17.08 21.14
C ASP A 42 9.23 -17.43 19.90
N PRO A 43 9.67 -18.35 19.02
CA PRO A 43 8.89 -18.75 17.85
C PRO A 43 7.49 -19.28 18.21
N MET A 44 7.25 -19.73 19.46
CA MET A 44 5.92 -20.09 19.95
C MET A 44 5.01 -18.90 20.28
N ALA A 45 5.54 -17.69 20.44
CA ALA A 45 4.74 -16.49 20.72
C ALA A 45 4.07 -15.91 19.45
N LEU A 46 4.53 -16.30 18.26
CA LEU A 46 3.96 -15.90 16.96
C LEU A 46 2.88 -16.87 16.46
N VAL A 47 2.47 -17.83 17.28
CA VAL A 47 1.29 -18.66 16.97
C VAL A 47 0.08 -17.93 17.52
N GLY A 48 -0.71 -17.33 16.63
CA GLY A 48 -1.96 -16.66 17.00
C GLY A 48 -2.82 -17.58 17.86
N LYS A 49 -3.31 -17.09 19.00
CA LYS A 49 -4.22 -17.79 19.93
C LYS A 49 -5.59 -18.02 19.32
N SER A 50 -5.64 -18.66 18.16
CA SER A 50 -6.89 -18.99 17.46
C SER A 50 -7.69 -19.94 18.34
N LEU A 51 -8.86 -19.48 18.79
CA LEU A 51 -9.87 -20.30 19.48
C LEU A 51 -10.74 -21.08 18.50
N PHE A 52 -10.35 -21.15 17.22
CA PHE A 52 -11.16 -21.77 16.19
C PHE A 52 -11.12 -23.30 16.34
N LYS A 53 -12.20 -23.86 16.89
CA LYS A 53 -12.43 -25.31 16.86
C LYS A 53 -12.88 -25.69 15.45
N VAL A 54 -11.97 -26.26 14.67
CA VAL A 54 -12.34 -26.99 13.46
C VAL A 54 -13.06 -28.27 13.91
N SER A 55 -14.36 -28.37 13.65
CA SER A 55 -15.10 -29.61 13.79
C SER A 55 -14.64 -30.59 12.71
N GLN A 56 -13.58 -31.35 13.00
CA GLN A 56 -13.21 -32.51 12.20
C GLN A 56 -14.24 -33.62 12.44
N LEU A 57 -15.33 -33.62 11.68
CA LEU A 57 -16.05 -34.84 11.29
C LEU A 57 -17.24 -34.48 10.38
N ARG A 58 -17.04 -34.70 9.09
CA ARG A 58 -18.06 -35.42 8.34
C ARG A 58 -17.33 -36.55 7.61
N LYS A 59 -17.40 -37.74 8.21
CA LYS A 59 -17.16 -39.00 7.50
C LYS A 59 -17.93 -38.91 6.19
N LYS A 60 -17.28 -39.22 5.06
CA LYS A 60 -17.98 -39.62 3.85
C LYS A 60 -18.82 -40.84 4.23
N GLU A 61 -20.08 -40.63 4.53
CA GLU A 61 -21.07 -41.67 4.32
C GLU A 61 -21.19 -41.80 2.80
N GLU A 62 -20.77 -42.95 2.27
CA GLU A 62 -21.25 -43.41 0.98
C GLU A 62 -22.77 -43.36 1.03
N THR A 63 -23.32 -42.37 0.36
CA THR A 63 -24.76 -42.27 0.19
C THR A 63 -25.12 -43.37 -0.79
N GLU A 64 -25.58 -44.51 -0.28
CA GLU A 64 -26.39 -45.43 -1.08
C GLU A 64 -27.47 -44.59 -1.76
N GLN A 65 -27.42 -44.54 -3.09
CA GLN A 65 -28.44 -43.90 -3.90
C GLN A 65 -29.76 -44.62 -3.67
N LYS A 66 -30.51 -44.17 -2.67
CA LYS A 66 -31.95 -44.41 -2.61
C LYS A 66 -32.53 -43.67 -3.80
N GLN A 67 -32.90 -44.44 -4.82
CA GLN A 67 -33.67 -44.01 -5.97
C GLN A 67 -34.96 -43.36 -5.48
N THR A 68 -34.87 -42.06 -5.24
CA THR A 68 -36.01 -41.19 -4.97
C THR A 68 -36.34 -40.60 -6.32
N GLU A 69 -37.56 -40.89 -6.78
CA GLU A 69 -38.10 -40.55 -8.10
C GLU A 69 -37.52 -39.24 -8.63
N SER A 70 -36.65 -39.37 -9.65
CA SER A 70 -36.06 -38.24 -10.33
C SER A 70 -37.18 -37.49 -11.04
N MET A 71 -37.52 -36.31 -10.55
CA MET A 71 -38.29 -35.35 -11.33
C MET A 71 -37.51 -35.14 -12.64
N SER A 72 -38.13 -35.41 -13.79
CA SER A 72 -37.48 -35.27 -15.09
C SER A 72 -37.17 -33.79 -15.32
N VAL A 73 -35.94 -33.39 -14.99
CA VAL A 73 -35.42 -32.07 -15.35
C VAL A 73 -35.26 -32.09 -16.86
N SER A 74 -36.01 -31.25 -17.56
CA SER A 74 -35.88 -31.15 -19.02
C SER A 74 -34.51 -30.58 -19.38
N ASP A 75 -33.89 -31.06 -20.45
CA ASP A 75 -32.56 -30.63 -20.91
C ASP A 75 -32.42 -29.12 -21.14
N ASN A 76 -33.54 -28.38 -21.23
CA ASN A 76 -33.57 -26.92 -21.34
C ASN A 76 -33.46 -26.16 -20.00
N ASP A 77 -33.52 -26.83 -18.85
CA ASP A 77 -33.42 -26.22 -17.50
C ASP A 77 -31.98 -26.26 -16.94
N VAL A 78 -31.04 -26.77 -17.73
CA VAL A 78 -29.61 -26.76 -17.43
C VAL A 78 -29.00 -25.55 -18.13
N THR A 79 -29.04 -24.37 -17.50
CA THR A 79 -28.41 -23.12 -17.99
C THR A 79 -26.88 -23.13 -17.97
N PHE A 80 -26.23 -24.30 -17.94
CA PHE A 80 -24.80 -24.37 -18.19
C PHE A 80 -24.58 -24.33 -19.69
N ASP A 81 -24.09 -23.18 -20.15
CA ASP A 81 -23.58 -22.97 -21.49
C ASP A 81 -22.51 -24.02 -21.82
N ASP A 82 -22.95 -25.07 -22.52
CA ASP A 82 -22.17 -26.22 -23.02
C ASP A 82 -21.60 -25.94 -24.42
N SER A 83 -21.60 -24.66 -24.82
CA SER A 83 -20.76 -24.23 -25.93
C SER A 83 -19.31 -24.63 -25.63
N PRO A 84 -18.51 -25.01 -26.65
CA PRO A 84 -17.10 -25.29 -26.46
C PRO A 84 -16.43 -23.99 -26.01
N LYS A 85 -16.43 -23.74 -24.71
CA LYS A 85 -15.65 -22.68 -24.08
C LYS A 85 -14.23 -22.98 -24.49
N SER A 86 -13.70 -22.10 -25.36
CA SER A 86 -12.29 -22.07 -25.76
C SER A 86 -11.47 -22.38 -24.53
N THR A 87 -11.09 -23.64 -24.39
CA THR A 87 -10.48 -24.07 -23.15
C THR A 87 -9.13 -23.39 -23.18
N ALA A 88 -8.74 -22.65 -22.14
CA ALA A 88 -7.44 -22.00 -22.07
C ALA A 88 -6.28 -23.02 -21.97
N ARG A 89 -6.50 -24.25 -22.44
CA ARG A 89 -5.54 -25.32 -22.60
C ARG A 89 -4.62 -24.92 -23.75
N ILE A 90 -3.35 -24.79 -23.40
CA ILE A 90 -2.25 -24.65 -24.35
C ILE A 90 -2.15 -25.98 -25.10
N SER A 91 -1.93 -25.95 -26.42
CA SER A 91 -1.74 -27.18 -27.18
C SER A 91 -0.40 -27.82 -26.82
N ASP A 92 -0.29 -29.14 -26.97
CA ASP A 92 0.91 -29.88 -26.56
C ASP A 92 2.17 -29.37 -27.29
N GLU A 93 2.02 -28.87 -28.52
CA GLU A 93 3.11 -28.29 -29.33
C GLU A 93 3.55 -26.91 -28.83
N GLN A 94 2.71 -26.21 -28.07
CA GLN A 94 3.00 -24.89 -27.49
C GLN A 94 3.48 -24.96 -26.04
N LEU A 95 3.46 -26.14 -25.41
CA LEU A 95 3.92 -26.31 -24.03
C LEU A 95 5.40 -25.96 -23.90
N ASP A 96 6.23 -26.42 -24.83
CA ASP A 96 7.67 -26.17 -24.77
C ASP A 96 8.01 -24.69 -24.90
N ASP A 97 7.25 -23.94 -25.71
CA ASP A 97 7.45 -22.50 -25.92
C ASP A 97 6.97 -21.68 -24.71
N VAL A 98 5.79 -21.98 -24.16
CA VAL A 98 5.19 -21.24 -23.03
C VAL A 98 5.92 -21.52 -21.71
N PHE A 99 6.44 -22.73 -21.52
CA PHE A 99 7.21 -23.09 -20.32
C PHE A 99 8.72 -22.92 -20.49
N THR A 100 9.17 -22.22 -21.54
CA THR A 100 10.57 -21.81 -21.61
C THR A 100 10.92 -20.90 -20.43
N ASN A 101 12.07 -21.16 -19.81
CA ASN A 101 12.57 -20.35 -18.70
C ASN A 101 13.19 -19.06 -19.26
N VAL A 102 12.34 -18.07 -19.53
CA VAL A 102 12.75 -16.73 -19.96
C VAL A 102 13.15 -15.92 -18.72
N ARG A 103 14.43 -15.58 -18.59
CA ARG A 103 14.87 -14.67 -17.53
C ARG A 103 14.71 -13.22 -17.97
N ILE A 104 14.70 -12.32 -16.99
CA ILE A 104 14.59 -10.88 -17.26
C ILE A 104 15.77 -10.39 -18.12
N GLU A 105 16.94 -11.02 -18.03
CA GLU A 105 18.11 -10.71 -18.85
C GLU A 105 17.96 -11.12 -20.32
N ASP A 106 17.12 -12.12 -20.62
CA ASP A 106 16.87 -12.61 -21.99
C ASP A 106 15.92 -11.68 -22.76
N ILE A 107 15.19 -10.84 -22.03
CA ILE A 107 14.29 -9.84 -22.58
C ILE A 107 15.10 -8.56 -22.84
N GLY A 108 15.36 -8.27 -24.12
CA GLY A 108 16.14 -7.10 -24.57
C GLY A 108 15.53 -5.72 -24.25
N VAL A 109 14.55 -5.66 -23.36
CA VAL A 109 13.93 -4.42 -22.89
C VAL A 109 14.84 -3.82 -21.83
N LYS A 110 15.67 -2.86 -22.25
CA LYS A 110 16.35 -1.98 -21.30
C LYS A 110 15.28 -1.18 -20.57
N TYR A 111 15.15 -1.39 -19.26
CA TYR A 111 14.44 -0.45 -18.40
C TYR A 111 15.13 0.91 -18.58
N SER A 112 14.45 1.83 -19.25
CA SER A 112 14.91 3.21 -19.29
C SER A 112 14.75 3.74 -17.87
N ASP A 113 15.85 3.78 -17.12
CA ASP A 113 15.95 4.43 -15.80
C ASP A 113 15.67 5.95 -15.87
N ASN A 114 15.39 6.43 -17.09
CA ASN A 114 15.05 7.80 -17.43
C ASN A 114 13.68 7.87 -18.10
N LYS A 115 12.63 7.56 -17.35
CA LYS A 115 11.35 8.25 -17.54
C LYS A 115 10.88 8.69 -16.18
N LYS A 116 10.81 10.01 -15.99
CA LYS A 116 9.99 10.59 -14.94
C LYS A 116 8.64 9.90 -15.04
N ASP A 117 8.20 9.24 -13.98
CA ASP A 117 6.89 8.61 -13.84
C ASP A 117 5.76 9.67 -13.83
N SER A 118 5.81 10.66 -14.72
CA SER A 118 4.85 11.77 -14.77
C SER A 118 3.58 11.42 -15.53
N ASP A 119 3.58 10.31 -16.28
CA ASP A 119 2.50 9.97 -17.21
C ASP A 119 1.63 8.79 -16.72
N VAL A 120 1.81 8.34 -15.47
CA VAL A 120 0.84 7.46 -14.83
C VAL A 120 -0.32 8.35 -14.38
N PRO A 121 -1.59 8.04 -14.74
CA PRO A 121 -2.73 8.82 -14.26
C PRO A 121 -2.81 8.75 -12.74
N GLN A 122 -2.28 9.79 -12.08
CA GLN A 122 -2.35 9.92 -10.64
C GLN A 122 -3.74 10.42 -10.24
N ALA A 123 -4.28 9.82 -9.18
CA ALA A 123 -5.51 10.32 -8.57
C ALA A 123 -5.31 11.79 -8.20
N LYS A 124 -6.20 12.65 -8.70
CA LYS A 124 -6.24 14.09 -8.37
C LYS A 124 -7.23 14.30 -7.23
N GLY A 125 -6.91 15.20 -6.32
CA GLY A 125 -7.77 15.57 -5.19
C GLY A 125 -6.96 15.82 -3.92
N SER A 126 -7.65 16.23 -2.87
CA SER A 126 -7.11 16.34 -1.51
C SER A 126 -7.09 14.96 -0.82
N SER A 127 -6.07 14.70 0.01
CA SER A 127 -5.97 13.44 0.75
C SER A 127 -7.00 13.35 1.88
N PHE A 128 -7.29 12.16 2.40
CA PHE A 128 -8.22 12.01 3.53
C PHE A 128 -7.70 12.73 4.78
N GLU A 129 -6.39 12.74 5.00
CA GLU A 129 -5.75 13.50 6.07
C GLU A 129 -5.94 15.02 5.90
N ASP A 130 -5.80 15.54 4.68
CA ASP A 130 -6.03 16.96 4.40
C ASP A 130 -7.50 17.34 4.64
N ILE A 131 -8.41 16.44 4.28
CA ILE A 131 -9.86 16.61 4.48
C ILE A 131 -10.18 16.60 5.97
N ASP A 132 -9.69 15.62 6.73
CA ASP A 132 -9.92 15.56 8.18
C ASP A 132 -9.34 16.78 8.90
N ALA A 133 -8.13 17.20 8.52
CA ALA A 133 -7.52 18.42 9.03
C ALA A 133 -8.40 19.65 8.71
N ALA A 134 -8.88 19.79 7.47
CA ALA A 134 -9.77 20.87 7.09
C ALA A 134 -11.06 20.89 7.93
N VAL A 135 -11.68 19.74 8.16
CA VAL A 135 -12.88 19.61 9.00
C VAL A 135 -12.61 20.01 10.44
N ASN A 136 -11.51 19.53 11.00
CA ASN A 136 -11.12 19.85 12.37
C ASN A 136 -10.81 21.34 12.54
N THR A 137 -10.24 21.99 11.53
CA THR A 137 -9.95 23.43 11.58
C THR A 137 -11.20 24.31 11.53
N ILE A 138 -12.28 23.90 10.84
CA ILE A 138 -13.57 24.62 10.88
C ILE A 138 -14.19 24.54 12.28
N LYS A 139 -14.12 23.37 12.90
CA LYS A 139 -14.68 23.13 14.25
C LYS A 139 -13.82 23.76 15.35
N ALA A 140 -12.56 24.09 15.06
CA ALA A 140 -11.64 24.67 16.02
C ALA A 140 -11.92 26.17 16.25
N PRO A 141 -12.21 26.60 17.49
CA PRO A 141 -12.53 28.00 17.79
C PRO A 141 -11.35 28.97 17.62
N LYS A 142 -10.12 28.45 17.56
CA LYS A 142 -8.88 29.22 17.40
C LYS A 142 -7.95 28.61 16.34
N ALA A 143 -8.49 28.31 15.16
CA ALA A 143 -7.65 27.96 14.01
C ALA A 143 -6.83 29.18 13.53
N THR A 144 -5.58 28.93 13.17
CA THR A 144 -4.65 29.90 12.58
C THR A 144 -5.12 30.29 11.17
N ASP A 145 -4.84 31.51 10.71
CA ASP A 145 -5.24 31.96 9.37
C ASP A 145 -4.68 31.07 8.24
N LYS A 146 -3.49 30.49 8.45
CA LYS A 146 -2.90 29.52 7.51
C LYS A 146 -3.74 28.25 7.41
N GLU A 147 -4.22 27.74 8.53
CA GLU A 147 -5.04 26.53 8.60
C GLU A 147 -6.41 26.77 7.96
N LYS A 148 -7.01 27.93 8.22
CA LYS A 148 -8.27 28.34 7.57
C LYS A 148 -8.14 28.46 6.05
N ARG A 149 -7.03 29.02 5.57
CA ARG A 149 -6.75 29.11 4.11
C ARG A 149 -6.54 27.74 3.49
N HIS A 150 -5.84 26.84 4.18
CA HIS A 150 -5.65 25.47 3.72
C HIS A 150 -6.98 24.72 3.66
N ALA A 151 -7.79 24.80 4.72
CA ALA A 151 -9.13 24.21 4.76
C ALA A 151 -10.02 24.75 3.62
N GLY A 152 -10.02 26.06 3.39
CA GLY A 152 -10.77 26.67 2.28
C GLY A 152 -10.35 26.15 0.91
N LYS A 153 -9.06 25.89 0.69
CA LYS A 153 -8.55 25.27 -0.55
C LYS A 153 -9.06 23.84 -0.70
N VAL A 154 -9.00 23.04 0.36
CA VAL A 154 -9.48 21.65 0.37
C VAL A 154 -10.98 21.59 0.05
N PHE A 155 -11.80 22.41 0.71
CA PHE A 155 -13.24 22.43 0.44
C PHE A 155 -13.57 22.92 -0.97
N HIS A 156 -12.81 23.88 -1.49
CA HIS A 156 -13.00 24.33 -2.87
C HIS A 156 -12.64 23.25 -3.90
N GLU A 157 -11.59 22.47 -3.66
CA GLU A 157 -11.22 21.33 -4.52
C GLU A 157 -12.21 20.16 -4.43
N MET A 158 -12.93 20.04 -3.31
CA MET A 158 -13.96 19.03 -3.10
C MET A 158 -15.35 19.45 -3.62
N ASP A 159 -15.53 20.71 -3.96
CA ASP A 159 -16.80 21.24 -4.44
C ASP A 159 -17.28 20.48 -5.70
N GLY A 160 -18.55 20.10 -5.72
CA GLY A 160 -19.14 19.28 -6.77
C GLY A 160 -18.87 17.77 -6.68
N ASN A 161 -18.28 17.27 -5.59
CA ASN A 161 -18.22 15.83 -5.32
C ASN A 161 -19.35 15.38 -4.37
N GLN A 162 -19.88 14.15 -4.56
CA GLN A 162 -20.98 13.62 -3.74
C GLN A 162 -20.63 13.47 -2.25
N PHE A 163 -19.35 13.30 -1.94
CA PHE A 163 -18.88 13.22 -0.56
C PHE A 163 -18.98 14.57 0.16
N TYR A 164 -18.71 15.67 -0.53
CA TYR A 164 -18.82 17.05 -0.05
C TYR A 164 -20.29 17.43 0.17
N GLU A 165 -21.18 17.08 -0.77
CA GLU A 165 -22.62 17.30 -0.62
C GLU A 165 -23.16 16.64 0.68
N LYS A 166 -22.84 15.37 0.89
CA LYS A 166 -23.21 14.65 2.13
C LYS A 166 -22.58 15.23 3.39
N PHE A 167 -21.40 15.84 3.26
CA PHE A 167 -20.72 16.48 4.38
C PHE A 167 -21.41 17.78 4.81
N MET A 168 -21.97 18.53 3.85
CA MET A 168 -22.62 19.83 4.09
C MET A 168 -24.13 19.73 4.39
N GLU A 169 -24.76 18.57 4.15
CA GLU A 169 -26.18 18.32 4.49
C GLU A 169 -26.47 18.17 6.00
N ASN A 170 -25.44 18.04 6.84
CA ASN A 170 -25.55 17.93 8.31
C ASN A 170 -25.20 19.24 9.02
#